data_AF-A0ABD6D9G3-F1
#
_entry.id   AF-A0ABD6D9G3-F1
#
_cell.length_a   1.000
_cell.length_b   1.000
_cell.length_c   1.000
_cell.angle_alpha   90.00
_cell.angle_beta   90.00
_cell.angle_gamma   90.00
#
_symmetry.space_group_name_H-M   'P 1'
#
loop_
_entity.id
_entity.type
_entity.pdbx_description
1 polymer ?
#
loop_
_entity_poly.entity_id
_entity_poly.type
_entity_poly.pdbx_seq_one_letter_code
_entity_poly.pdbx_strand_id
1 'polypeptide(L)'
;MGASTAVLVPVAALQGESLSEAVVDLLSSVEVVLLGYHEVPDQTALEQARDQYGERLRRTLSAYASLFEPNAERVATRTVFTHDVQDTIERIAIEEATTAILLPNPAPVIKRVLVPIRGPVNLDQLTTTTAEVVDGTDSEVLLFHAAKSEADRETGEELLSTAADQLETAGVDRDRIETQLRVTRSPLRAITTAAEDSEFVIIGERKPSLADHIFGDVADRLAASTAGPVLVVRKLRSADS
;
A
#
# COMPACT_ATOMS: atom_id res chain seq x y z
N MET A 1 -22.36 5.69 -2.60
CA MET A 1 -21.01 6.27 -2.69
C MET A 1 -20.13 5.35 -1.88
N GLY A 2 -19.24 4.60 -2.54
CA GLY A 2 -18.30 3.72 -1.86
C GLY A 2 -17.40 4.54 -0.94
N ALA A 3 -16.86 3.92 0.11
CA ALA A 3 -15.84 4.58 0.93
C ALA A 3 -14.63 4.88 0.02
N SER A 4 -14.23 6.16 -0.07
CA SER A 4 -13.02 6.57 -0.80
C SER A 4 -11.79 5.88 -0.20
N THR A 5 -10.81 5.51 -1.03
CA THR A 5 -9.53 4.98 -0.54
C THR A 5 -8.81 6.04 0.28
N ALA A 6 -8.43 5.64 1.50
CA ALA A 6 -7.59 6.43 2.37
C ALA A 6 -6.30 5.67 2.68
N VAL A 7 -5.15 6.25 2.33
CA VAL A 7 -3.83 5.65 2.45
C VAL A 7 -3.08 6.27 3.62
N LEU A 8 -2.70 5.44 4.59
CA LEU A 8 -1.71 5.84 5.59
C LEU A 8 -0.32 5.73 4.98
N VAL A 9 0.46 6.81 5.04
CA VAL A 9 1.84 6.86 4.56
C VAL A 9 2.75 7.14 5.75
N PRO A 10 3.31 6.09 6.40
CA PRO A 10 4.31 6.25 7.44
C PRO A 10 5.60 6.79 6.85
N VAL A 11 6.20 7.79 7.48
CA VAL A 11 7.49 8.36 7.05
C VAL A 11 8.39 8.60 8.28
N ALA A 12 9.54 7.96 8.28
CA ALA A 12 10.64 8.21 9.20
C ALA A 12 11.39 9.52 8.83
N ALA A 13 10.66 10.63 8.82
CA ALA A 13 11.11 11.92 8.27
C ALA A 13 12.37 12.50 8.95
N LEU A 14 12.67 12.08 10.18
CA LEU A 14 13.90 12.48 10.88
C LEU A 14 15.11 11.57 10.59
N GLN A 15 14.89 10.40 9.98
CA GLN A 15 15.94 9.46 9.57
C GLN A 15 16.37 9.64 8.11
N GLY A 16 15.84 10.66 7.42
CA GLY A 16 16.18 10.96 6.04
C GLY A 16 15.35 10.21 5.00
N GLU A 17 14.32 9.47 5.43
CA GLU A 17 13.35 8.88 4.50
C GLU A 17 12.56 9.97 3.77
N SER A 18 12.42 9.81 2.47
CA SER A 18 11.75 10.74 1.55
C SER A 18 10.73 10.03 0.68
N LEU A 19 9.64 10.72 0.38
CA LEU A 19 8.67 10.27 -0.62
C LEU A 19 9.16 10.64 -2.02
N SER A 20 9.17 9.66 -2.93
CA SER A 20 9.53 9.89 -4.33
C SER A 20 8.39 10.60 -5.05
N GLU A 21 8.70 11.48 -6.02
CA GLU A 21 7.68 12.18 -6.82
C GLU A 21 6.70 11.21 -7.48
N ALA A 22 7.19 10.08 -8.02
CA ALA A 22 6.31 9.07 -8.62
C ALA A 22 5.29 8.47 -7.64
N VAL A 23 5.64 8.34 -6.35
CA VAL A 23 4.70 7.86 -5.31
C VAL A 23 3.67 8.94 -4.98
N VAL A 24 4.10 10.21 -4.96
CA VAL A 24 3.19 11.35 -4.74
C VAL A 24 2.19 11.46 -5.88
N ASP A 25 2.65 11.36 -7.13
CA ASP A 25 1.80 11.40 -8.31
C ASP A 25 0.78 10.27 -8.29
N LEU A 26 1.23 9.03 -8.02
CA LEU A 26 0.35 7.86 -7.95
C LEU A 26 -0.70 7.98 -6.83
N LEU A 27 -0.33 8.52 -5.67
CA LEU A 27 -1.25 8.64 -4.53
C LEU A 27 -2.06 9.94 -4.53
N SER A 28 -1.94 10.79 -5.55
CA SER A 28 -2.69 12.06 -5.61
C SER A 28 -4.20 11.84 -5.83
N SER A 29 -4.59 10.74 -6.45
CA SER A 29 -6.01 10.45 -6.75
C SER A 29 -6.80 9.89 -5.56
N VAL A 30 -6.18 9.78 -4.37
CA VAL A 30 -6.79 9.20 -3.15
C VAL A 30 -6.58 10.11 -1.93
N GLU A 31 -7.32 9.84 -0.85
CA GLU A 31 -7.05 10.50 0.42
C GLU A 31 -5.73 9.98 1.03
N VAL A 32 -4.87 10.88 1.49
CA VAL A 32 -3.56 10.55 2.07
C VAL A 32 -3.48 11.06 3.51
N VAL A 33 -3.07 10.17 4.42
CA VAL A 33 -2.68 10.51 5.79
C VAL A 33 -1.19 10.30 5.94
N LEU A 34 -0.42 11.40 5.93
CA LEU A 34 1.02 11.36 6.17
C LEU A 34 1.29 11.21 7.67
N LEU A 35 1.85 10.08 8.08
CA LEU A 35 2.25 9.79 9.46
C LEU A 35 3.77 9.98 9.60
N GLY A 36 4.18 11.17 10.03
CA GLY A 36 5.56 11.40 10.43
C GLY A 36 5.81 10.79 11.82
N TYR A 37 6.63 9.75 11.91
CA TYR A 37 6.96 9.14 13.20
C TYR A 37 8.43 9.30 13.56
N HIS A 38 8.71 9.23 14.86
CA HIS A 38 10.05 9.12 15.38
C HIS A 38 10.09 8.04 16.46
N GLU A 39 10.89 7.01 16.21
CA GLU A 39 11.20 5.98 17.20
C GLU A 39 12.15 6.56 18.26
N VAL A 40 11.72 6.49 19.51
CA VAL A 40 12.41 7.01 20.68
C VAL A 40 12.98 5.82 21.44
N PRO A 41 14.27 5.84 21.82
CA PRO A 41 14.83 4.77 22.64
C PRO A 41 14.02 4.58 23.93
N ASP A 42 13.84 3.35 24.39
CA ASP A 42 13.05 3.01 25.59
C ASP A 42 13.44 3.81 26.84
N GLN A 43 14.69 4.27 26.92
CA GLN A 43 15.19 5.03 28.08
C GLN A 43 14.91 6.54 27.99
N THR A 44 14.36 7.04 26.88
CA THR A 44 14.10 8.46 26.65
C THR A 44 12.60 8.75 26.77
N ALA A 45 12.21 9.75 27.57
CA ALA A 45 10.82 10.14 27.67
C ALA A 45 10.28 10.73 26.35
N LEU A 46 9.09 10.30 25.93
CA LEU A 46 8.45 10.80 24.70
C LEU A 46 8.26 12.33 24.69
N GLU A 47 7.98 12.93 25.85
CA GLU A 47 7.84 14.40 25.99
C GLU A 47 9.13 15.13 25.65
N GLN A 48 10.27 14.62 26.16
CA GLN A 48 11.58 15.18 25.86
C GLN A 48 11.89 15.10 24.35
N ALA A 49 11.59 13.97 23.72
CA ALA A 49 11.78 13.81 22.28
C ALA A 49 10.86 14.75 21.46
N ARG A 50 9.62 14.95 21.91
CA ARG A 50 8.66 15.90 21.31
C ARG A 50 9.17 17.33 21.38
N ASP A 51 9.66 17.77 22.53
CA ASP A 51 10.18 19.13 22.70
C ASP A 51 11.42 19.36 21.83
N GLN A 52 12.29 18.35 21.70
CA GLN A 52 13.52 18.46 20.94
C GLN A 52 13.31 18.40 19.42
N TYR A 53 12.43 17.53 18.94
CA TYR A 53 12.33 17.21 17.51
C TYR A 53 10.97 17.51 16.88
N GLY A 54 9.94 17.83 17.67
CA GLY A 54 8.55 17.97 17.19
C GLY A 54 8.38 19.03 16.12
N GLU A 55 8.97 20.22 16.31
CA GLU A 55 8.92 21.30 15.31
C GLU A 55 9.63 20.92 14.00
N ARG A 56 10.75 20.20 14.09
CA ARG A 56 11.47 19.72 12.91
C ARG A 56 10.64 18.68 12.16
N LEU A 57 10.07 17.71 12.87
CA LEU A 57 9.22 16.66 12.31
C LEU A 57 8.00 17.27 11.60
N ARG A 58 7.30 18.20 12.25
CA ARG A 58 6.16 18.93 11.66
C ARG A 58 6.54 19.68 10.39
N ARG A 59 7.67 20.39 10.42
CA ARG A 59 8.16 21.14 9.25
C ARG A 59 8.49 20.21 8.08
N THR A 60 9.20 19.11 8.32
CA THR A 60 9.52 18.14 7.27
C THR A 60 8.25 17.51 6.70
N LEU A 61 7.30 17.12 7.56
CA LEU A 61 6.05 16.51 7.12
C LEU A 61 5.17 17.48 6.32
N SER A 62 5.15 18.75 6.71
CA SER A 62 4.46 19.81 5.94
C SER A 62 5.08 19.99 4.56
N ALA A 63 6.41 19.87 4.43
CA ALA A 63 7.07 19.94 3.12
C ALA A 63 6.65 18.77 2.22
N TYR A 64 6.49 17.56 2.78
CA TYR A 64 5.95 16.42 2.03
C TYR A 64 4.48 16.58 1.69
N ALA A 65 3.66 17.11 2.59
CA ALA A 65 2.25 17.39 2.30
C ALA A 65 2.10 18.34 1.11
N SER A 66 2.93 19.38 1.02
CA SER A 66 2.90 20.32 -0.12
C SER A 66 3.30 19.71 -1.47
N LEU A 67 3.93 18.53 -1.50
CA LEU A 67 4.17 17.82 -2.77
C LEU A 67 2.86 17.31 -3.39
N PHE A 68 1.87 16.99 -2.54
CA PHE A 68 0.56 16.47 -2.95
C PHE A 68 -0.45 17.57 -3.30
N GLU A 69 -0.34 18.74 -2.68
CA GLU A 69 -1.33 19.83 -2.74
C GLU A 69 -1.80 20.30 -4.14
N PRO A 70 -1.04 20.23 -5.25
CA PRO A 70 -1.60 20.61 -6.55
C PRO A 70 -2.65 19.63 -7.08
N ASN A 71 -2.58 18.34 -6.70
CA ASN A 71 -3.35 17.27 -7.35
C ASN A 71 -4.13 16.37 -6.39
N ALA A 72 -3.87 16.47 -5.08
CA ALA A 72 -4.42 15.53 -4.12
C ALA A 72 -5.90 15.75 -3.78
N GLU A 73 -6.66 14.66 -3.67
CA GLU A 73 -8.05 14.70 -3.19
C GLU A 73 -8.13 15.28 -1.77
N ARG A 74 -7.29 14.77 -0.86
CA ARG A 74 -7.17 15.25 0.53
C ARG A 74 -5.86 14.79 1.15
N VAL A 75 -5.15 15.70 1.83
CA VAL A 75 -3.96 15.34 2.60
C VAL A 75 -4.09 15.78 4.06
N ALA A 76 -3.94 14.82 4.97
CA ALA A 76 -3.85 15.06 6.40
C ALA A 76 -2.45 14.69 6.91
N THR A 77 -2.01 15.35 7.98
CA THR A 77 -0.71 15.09 8.60
C THR A 77 -0.86 14.71 10.07
N ARG A 78 -0.17 13.66 10.50
CA ARG A 78 -0.09 13.19 11.88
C ARG A 78 1.37 13.05 12.29
N THR A 79 1.73 13.51 13.49
CA THR A 79 3.07 13.34 14.03
C THR A 79 3.04 12.53 15.32
N VAL A 80 3.84 11.47 15.41
CA VAL A 80 3.88 10.60 16.60
C VAL A 80 5.32 10.30 17.01
N PHE A 81 5.55 10.34 18.32
CA PHE A 81 6.77 9.83 18.95
C PHE A 81 6.40 8.53 19.64
N THR A 82 7.17 7.47 19.41
CA THR A 82 6.82 6.12 19.87
C THR A 82 8.04 5.30 20.24
N HIS A 83 7.86 4.31 21.12
CA HIS A 83 8.84 3.23 21.36
C HIS A 83 8.59 2.03 20.44
N ASP A 84 7.37 1.91 19.90
CA ASP A 84 6.98 0.85 18.97
C ASP A 84 6.35 1.47 17.72
N VAL A 85 7.07 1.36 16.61
CA VAL A 85 6.66 1.90 15.30
C VAL A 85 5.49 1.10 14.74
N GLN A 86 5.52 -0.23 14.88
CA GLN A 86 4.52 -1.11 14.28
C GLN A 86 3.16 -0.90 14.93
N ASP A 87 3.10 -0.97 16.25
CA ASP A 87 1.88 -0.73 17.02
C ASP A 87 1.32 0.67 16.77
N THR A 88 2.21 1.66 16.57
CA THR A 88 1.80 3.02 16.25
C THR A 88 1.15 3.13 14.87
N ILE A 89 1.75 2.52 13.84
CA ILE A 89 1.20 2.54 12.49
C ILE A 89 -0.19 1.90 12.48
N GLU A 90 -0.37 0.75 13.13
CA GLU A 90 -1.68 0.10 13.22
C GLU A 90 -2.71 0.97 13.95
N ARG A 91 -2.35 1.47 15.13
CA ARG A 91 -3.27 2.28 15.92
C ARG A 91 -3.72 3.51 15.14
N ILE A 92 -2.80 4.21 14.47
CA ILE A 92 -3.14 5.38 13.65
C ILE A 92 -3.97 4.98 12.43
N ALA A 93 -3.66 3.86 11.76
CA ALA A 93 -4.46 3.37 10.64
C ALA A 93 -5.93 3.11 11.07
N ILE A 94 -6.16 2.61 12.28
CA ILE A 94 -7.50 2.42 12.84
C ILE A 94 -8.15 3.77 13.20
N GLU A 95 -7.43 4.64 13.91
CA GLU A 95 -7.94 5.97 14.33
C GLU A 95 -8.37 6.85 13.15
N GLU A 96 -7.59 6.81 12.07
CA GLU A 96 -7.82 7.59 10.85
C GLU A 96 -8.67 6.82 9.81
N ALA A 97 -9.16 5.63 10.17
CA ALA A 97 -9.99 4.78 9.32
C ALA A 97 -9.41 4.51 7.90
N THR A 98 -8.08 4.42 7.77
CA THR A 98 -7.44 4.22 6.46
C THR A 98 -7.75 2.84 5.90
N THR A 99 -7.94 2.74 4.59
CA THR A 99 -8.21 1.48 3.89
C THR A 99 -6.94 0.82 3.37
N ALA A 100 -5.83 1.54 3.31
CA ALA A 100 -4.52 1.00 2.96
C ALA A 100 -3.37 1.62 3.75
N ILE A 101 -2.22 0.93 3.77
CA ILE A 101 -0.97 1.41 4.39
C ILE A 101 0.15 1.25 3.37
N LEU A 102 0.90 2.33 3.12
CA LEU A 102 2.08 2.30 2.28
C LEU A 102 3.29 1.84 3.10
N LEU A 103 4.06 0.92 2.53
CA LEU A 103 5.45 0.66 2.91
C LEU A 103 6.34 1.45 1.96
N PRO A 104 6.91 2.58 2.42
CA PRO A 104 7.74 3.42 1.57
C PRO A 104 9.01 2.68 1.14
N ASN A 105 9.35 2.85 -0.14
CA ASN A 105 10.64 2.49 -0.72
C ASN A 105 10.90 3.49 -1.86
N PRO A 106 12.15 3.83 -2.22
CA PRO A 106 12.38 4.73 -3.33
C PRO A 106 11.88 4.15 -4.66
N ALA A 107 11.13 4.93 -5.42
CA ALA A 107 10.71 4.59 -6.78
C ALA A 107 10.86 5.84 -7.66
N PRO A 108 11.89 5.92 -8.53
CA PRO A 108 12.11 7.10 -9.36
C PRO A 108 11.03 7.26 -10.44
N VAL A 109 10.40 6.17 -10.85
CA VAL A 109 9.33 6.09 -11.84
C VAL A 109 8.41 4.95 -11.45
N ILE A 110 7.11 5.08 -11.73
CA ILE A 110 6.14 3.98 -11.60
C ILE A 110 5.42 3.81 -12.92
N LYS A 111 5.88 2.84 -13.72
CA LYS A 111 5.23 2.47 -14.99
C LYS A 111 4.32 1.27 -14.83
N ARG A 112 4.67 0.36 -13.93
CA ARG A 112 3.94 -0.88 -13.75
C ARG A 112 3.64 -1.14 -12.28
N VAL A 113 2.37 -1.41 -12.01
CA VAL A 113 1.81 -1.76 -10.71
C VAL A 113 1.47 -3.25 -10.69
N LEU A 114 2.17 -4.01 -9.86
CA LEU A 114 1.87 -5.42 -9.66
C LEU A 114 0.75 -5.59 -8.63
N VAL A 115 -0.25 -6.40 -8.97
CA VAL A 115 -1.37 -6.74 -8.08
C VAL A 115 -1.50 -8.26 -7.95
N PRO A 116 -0.85 -8.88 -6.95
CA PRO A 116 -0.95 -10.30 -6.71
C PRO A 116 -2.30 -10.68 -6.10
N ILE A 117 -3.09 -11.45 -6.82
CA ILE A 117 -4.41 -11.90 -6.40
C ILE A 117 -4.32 -13.34 -5.86
N ARG A 118 -4.63 -13.51 -4.59
CA ARG A 118 -4.61 -14.84 -3.93
C ARG A 118 -5.92 -15.60 -4.06
N GLY A 119 -7.04 -14.88 -4.20
CA GLY A 119 -8.38 -15.44 -4.16
C GLY A 119 -9.45 -14.33 -4.05
N PRO A 120 -10.74 -14.70 -4.04
CA PRO A 120 -11.84 -13.74 -4.17
C PRO A 120 -12.15 -12.93 -2.89
N VAL A 121 -11.68 -13.35 -1.70
CA VAL A 121 -12.15 -12.85 -0.38
C VAL A 121 -11.94 -11.35 -0.13
N ASN A 122 -10.98 -10.72 -0.82
CA ASN A 122 -10.71 -9.29 -0.71
C ASN A 122 -10.59 -8.64 -2.09
N LEU A 123 -11.14 -9.29 -3.12
CA LEU A 123 -10.90 -8.90 -4.50
C LEU A 123 -11.49 -7.52 -4.78
N ASP A 124 -12.75 -7.30 -4.42
CA ASP A 124 -13.46 -6.05 -4.67
C ASP A 124 -12.73 -4.85 -4.07
N GLN A 125 -12.25 -4.97 -2.83
CA GLN A 125 -11.52 -3.89 -2.18
C GLN A 125 -10.14 -3.68 -2.82
N LEU A 126 -9.45 -4.76 -3.20
CA LEU A 126 -8.16 -4.71 -3.86
C LEU A 126 -8.26 -4.03 -5.23
N THR A 127 -9.27 -4.39 -6.04
CA THR A 127 -9.50 -3.81 -7.36
C THR A 127 -9.99 -2.37 -7.27
N THR A 128 -10.90 -2.05 -6.34
CA THR A 128 -11.33 -0.67 -6.09
C THR A 128 -10.15 0.23 -5.70
N THR A 129 -9.35 -0.21 -4.72
CA THR A 129 -8.16 0.54 -4.28
C THR A 129 -7.15 0.69 -5.42
N THR A 130 -6.94 -0.36 -6.20
CA THR A 130 -6.02 -0.32 -7.35
C THR A 130 -6.49 0.70 -8.38
N ALA A 131 -7.79 0.68 -8.74
CA ALA A 131 -8.35 1.60 -9.72
C ALA A 131 -8.22 3.06 -9.27
N GLU A 132 -8.57 3.37 -8.02
CA GLU A 132 -8.45 4.72 -7.47
C GLU A 132 -6.99 5.19 -7.37
N VAL A 133 -6.06 4.30 -7.05
CA VAL A 133 -4.62 4.62 -6.99
C VAL A 133 -3.99 4.83 -8.37
N VAL A 134 -4.43 4.13 -9.41
CA VAL A 134 -3.86 4.33 -10.77
C VAL A 134 -4.63 5.37 -11.59
N ASP A 135 -5.72 5.92 -11.05
CA ASP A 135 -6.51 6.96 -11.69
C ASP A 135 -5.65 8.23 -11.90
N GLY A 136 -5.85 8.89 -13.04
CA GLY A 136 -5.04 10.06 -13.43
C GLY A 136 -3.58 9.78 -13.78
N THR A 137 -3.14 8.51 -13.80
CA THR A 137 -1.79 8.10 -14.23
C THR A 137 -1.82 7.23 -15.48
N ASP A 138 -0.67 7.05 -16.13
CA ASP A 138 -0.49 6.13 -17.27
C ASP A 138 0.06 4.76 -16.83
N SER A 139 0.08 4.44 -15.53
CA SER A 139 0.68 3.19 -15.04
C SER A 139 -0.10 1.97 -15.53
N GLU A 140 0.61 0.95 -16.02
CA GLU A 140 0.07 -0.37 -16.36
C GLU A 140 -0.21 -1.18 -15.09
N VAL A 141 -1.29 -1.94 -15.07
CA VAL A 141 -1.64 -2.85 -13.98
C VAL A 141 -1.38 -4.28 -14.40
N LEU A 142 -0.48 -4.97 -13.71
CA LEU A 142 -0.23 -6.40 -13.87
C LEU A 142 -0.98 -7.18 -12.78
N LEU A 143 -2.09 -7.80 -13.13
CA LEU A 143 -2.81 -8.73 -12.28
C LEU A 143 -2.13 -10.10 -12.31
N PHE A 144 -1.67 -10.58 -11.16
CA PHE A 144 -0.89 -11.81 -11.08
C PHE A 144 -1.54 -12.87 -10.20
N HIS A 145 -1.65 -14.10 -10.69
CA HIS A 145 -2.12 -15.25 -9.88
C HIS A 145 -1.11 -16.41 -9.89
N ALA A 146 -0.82 -16.93 -8.70
CA ALA A 146 -0.01 -18.13 -8.52
C ALA A 146 -0.90 -19.34 -8.19
N ALA A 147 -1.28 -20.10 -9.22
CA ALA A 147 -2.04 -21.34 -9.08
C ALA A 147 -1.16 -22.44 -8.48
N LYS A 148 -1.72 -23.29 -7.60
CA LYS A 148 -0.95 -24.34 -6.90
C LYS A 148 -0.71 -25.57 -7.78
N SER A 149 -1.61 -25.82 -8.72
CA SER A 149 -1.58 -26.95 -9.64
C SER A 149 -2.26 -26.59 -10.96
N GLU A 150 -2.05 -27.44 -11.98
CA GLU A 150 -2.71 -27.27 -13.27
C GLU A 150 -4.25 -27.39 -13.16
N ALA A 151 -4.73 -28.15 -12.18
CA ALA A 151 -6.16 -28.27 -11.91
C ALA A 151 -6.78 -26.97 -11.39
N ASP A 152 -5.98 -26.08 -10.80
CA ASP A 152 -6.43 -24.77 -10.30
C ASP A 152 -6.33 -23.67 -11.37
N ARG A 153 -5.83 -24.00 -12.58
CA ARG A 153 -5.54 -23.02 -13.62
C ARG A 153 -6.79 -22.28 -14.07
N GLU A 154 -7.84 -23.01 -14.44
CA GLU A 154 -9.09 -22.44 -14.96
C GLU A 154 -9.73 -21.49 -13.94
N THR A 155 -9.84 -21.92 -12.68
CA THR A 155 -10.32 -21.05 -11.59
C THR A 155 -9.44 -19.82 -11.39
N GLY A 156 -8.12 -19.95 -11.57
CA GLY A 156 -7.20 -18.83 -11.52
C GLY A 156 -7.37 -17.84 -12.68
N GLU A 157 -7.65 -18.33 -13.89
CA GLU A 157 -7.92 -17.50 -15.07
C GLU A 157 -9.27 -16.77 -14.91
N GLU A 158 -10.31 -17.44 -14.41
CA GLU A 158 -11.59 -16.82 -14.08
C GLU A 158 -11.45 -15.71 -13.03
N LEU A 159 -10.62 -15.94 -12.01
CA LEU A 159 -10.32 -14.96 -10.98
C LEU A 159 -9.62 -13.72 -11.54
N LEU A 160 -8.63 -13.90 -12.43
CA LEU A 160 -7.95 -12.80 -13.11
C LEU A 160 -8.90 -12.04 -14.05
N SER A 161 -9.75 -12.75 -14.80
CA SER A 161 -10.75 -12.13 -15.66
C SER A 161 -11.71 -11.27 -14.86
N THR A 162 -12.25 -11.81 -13.75
CA THR A 162 -13.15 -11.07 -12.86
C THR A 162 -12.50 -9.80 -12.34
N ALA A 163 -11.23 -9.88 -11.93
CA ALA A 163 -10.48 -8.74 -11.42
C ALA A 163 -10.23 -7.67 -12.50
N ALA A 164 -9.90 -8.11 -13.72
CA ALA A 164 -9.71 -7.21 -14.85
C ALA A 164 -11.00 -6.48 -15.22
N ASP A 165 -12.13 -7.19 -15.24
CA ASP A 165 -13.44 -6.61 -15.54
C ASP A 165 -13.89 -5.62 -14.44
N GLN A 166 -13.53 -5.88 -13.18
CA GLN A 166 -13.76 -4.94 -12.07
C GLN A 166 -12.93 -3.65 -12.23
N LEU A 167 -11.65 -3.75 -12.60
CA LEU A 167 -10.82 -2.58 -12.86
C LEU A 167 -11.33 -1.76 -14.05
N GLU A 168 -11.73 -2.43 -15.13
CA GLU A 168 -12.32 -1.80 -16.31
C GLU A 168 -13.64 -1.08 -15.96
N THR A 169 -14.50 -1.73 -15.17
CA THR A 169 -15.73 -1.11 -14.67
C THR A 169 -15.46 0.10 -13.76
N ALA A 170 -14.35 0.06 -13.03
CA ALA A 170 -13.90 1.15 -12.16
C ALA A 170 -13.18 2.28 -12.92
N GLY A 171 -12.99 2.16 -14.24
CA GLY A 171 -12.47 3.23 -15.10
C GLY A 171 -11.02 3.06 -15.57
N VAL A 172 -10.37 1.93 -15.27
CA VAL A 172 -9.03 1.65 -15.79
C VAL A 172 -9.13 1.15 -17.23
N ASP A 173 -8.43 1.79 -18.17
CA ASP A 173 -8.45 1.37 -19.58
C ASP A 173 -7.96 -0.08 -19.75
N ARG A 174 -8.67 -0.86 -20.57
CA ARG A 174 -8.41 -2.30 -20.71
C ARG A 174 -7.03 -2.63 -21.26
N ASP A 175 -6.46 -1.75 -22.09
CA ASP A 175 -5.11 -1.90 -22.65
C ASP A 175 -4.00 -1.71 -21.62
N ARG A 176 -4.29 -1.05 -20.49
CA ARG A 176 -3.39 -0.92 -19.34
C ARG A 176 -3.44 -2.14 -18.40
N ILE A 177 -4.38 -3.07 -18.59
CA ILE A 177 -4.57 -4.22 -17.70
C ILE A 177 -3.95 -5.48 -18.33
N GLU A 178 -2.82 -5.91 -17.79
CA GLU A 178 -2.18 -7.19 -18.12
C GLU A 178 -2.57 -8.25 -17.08
N THR A 179 -2.82 -9.49 -17.52
CA THR A 179 -3.06 -10.62 -16.62
C THR A 179 -2.01 -11.70 -16.80
N GLN A 180 -1.50 -12.25 -15.70
CA GLN A 180 -0.50 -13.31 -15.73
C GLN A 180 -0.82 -14.39 -14.70
N LEU A 181 -0.96 -15.63 -15.17
CA LEU A 181 -1.07 -16.81 -14.32
C LEU A 181 0.21 -17.65 -14.37
N ARG A 182 0.67 -18.09 -13.20
CA ARG A 182 1.77 -19.05 -13.06
C ARG A 182 1.34 -20.21 -12.18
N VAL A 183 1.42 -21.43 -12.71
CA VAL A 183 1.29 -22.65 -11.92
C VAL A 183 2.61 -22.91 -11.21
N THR A 184 2.61 -22.91 -9.88
CA THR A 184 3.84 -23.00 -9.08
C THR A 184 3.60 -23.59 -7.69
N ARG A 185 4.60 -24.31 -7.18
CA ARG A 185 4.65 -24.77 -5.78
C ARG A 185 5.25 -23.73 -4.84
N SER A 186 5.77 -22.62 -5.36
CA SER A 186 6.32 -21.51 -4.59
C SER A 186 5.67 -20.18 -5.03
N PRO A 187 4.44 -19.90 -4.57
CA PRO A 187 3.72 -18.67 -4.92
C PRO A 187 4.51 -17.41 -4.58
N LEU A 188 5.14 -17.37 -3.40
CA LEU A 188 5.90 -16.19 -2.96
C LEU A 188 7.04 -15.87 -3.92
N ARG A 189 7.84 -16.87 -4.31
CA ARG A 189 8.95 -16.67 -5.24
C ARG A 189 8.46 -16.17 -6.60
N ALA A 190 7.35 -16.72 -7.10
CA ALA A 190 6.78 -16.30 -8.37
C ALA A 190 6.28 -14.84 -8.32
N ILE A 191 5.70 -14.41 -7.19
CA ILE A 191 5.29 -13.02 -6.98
C ILE A 191 6.52 -12.11 -6.90
N THR A 192 7.56 -12.49 -6.14
CA THR A 192 8.80 -11.70 -6.04
C THR A 192 9.45 -11.52 -7.41
N THR A 193 9.51 -12.58 -8.22
CA THR A 193 10.03 -12.47 -9.60
C THR A 193 9.17 -11.55 -10.47
N ALA A 194 7.84 -11.62 -10.39
CA ALA A 194 6.99 -10.66 -11.11
C ALA A 194 7.17 -9.21 -10.62
N ALA A 195 7.51 -9.04 -9.35
CA ALA A 195 7.77 -7.74 -8.74
C ALA A 195 9.12 -7.15 -9.12
N GLU A 196 10.06 -7.94 -9.67
CA GLU A 196 11.32 -7.42 -10.24
C GLU A 196 11.06 -6.56 -11.49
N ASP A 197 9.98 -6.85 -12.21
CA ASP A 197 9.56 -6.14 -13.42
C ASP A 197 8.50 -5.06 -13.14
N SER A 198 8.27 -4.70 -11.87
CA SER A 198 7.27 -3.71 -11.46
C SER A 198 7.83 -2.76 -10.42
N GLU A 199 7.48 -1.48 -10.49
CA GLU A 199 8.03 -0.47 -9.59
C GLU A 199 7.15 -0.22 -8.36
N PHE A 200 5.91 -0.71 -8.36
CA PHE A 200 4.98 -0.58 -7.25
C PHE A 200 4.17 -1.86 -7.10
N VAL A 201 3.86 -2.24 -5.86
CA VAL A 201 3.10 -3.46 -5.57
C VAL A 201 1.89 -3.14 -4.71
N ILE A 202 0.69 -3.58 -5.11
CA ILE A 202 -0.52 -3.50 -4.29
C ILE A 202 -0.95 -4.90 -3.87
N ILE A 203 -1.06 -5.14 -2.56
CA ILE A 203 -1.43 -6.45 -2.01
C ILE A 203 -2.57 -6.33 -1.01
N GLY A 204 -3.45 -7.32 -0.99
CA GLY A 204 -4.43 -7.49 0.08
C GLY A 204 -3.82 -8.10 1.36
N GLU A 205 -4.26 -7.60 2.51
CA GLU A 205 -3.98 -8.14 3.85
C GLU A 205 -4.40 -9.63 3.98
N ARG A 206 -3.72 -10.39 4.86
CA ARG A 206 -4.11 -11.77 5.23
C ARG A 206 -4.85 -11.79 6.58
N LYS A 207 -5.77 -12.75 6.77
CA LYS A 207 -6.40 -13.05 8.06
C LYS A 207 -5.55 -14.02 8.92
N PRO A 208 -5.70 -14.01 10.26
CA PRO A 208 -6.52 -13.06 11.02
C PRO A 208 -5.85 -11.68 11.06
N SER A 209 -6.71 -10.67 11.08
CA SER A 209 -6.43 -9.23 11.06
C SER A 209 -5.18 -8.81 11.80
N LEU A 210 -4.49 -7.79 11.27
CA LEU A 210 -3.60 -6.77 11.84
C LEU A 210 -3.08 -6.86 13.29
N ALA A 211 -3.77 -7.50 14.23
CA ALA A 211 -3.48 -7.64 15.65
C ALA A 211 -2.48 -8.76 16.02
N ASP A 212 -1.41 -8.98 15.25
CA ASP A 212 -0.24 -9.77 15.70
C ASP A 212 0.98 -9.60 14.78
N HIS A 213 0.75 -9.26 13.50
CA HIS A 213 1.67 -9.50 12.38
C HIS A 213 1.35 -8.53 11.22
N ILE A 214 1.56 -7.22 11.36
CA ILE A 214 1.05 -6.19 10.41
C ILE A 214 1.49 -6.42 8.95
N PHE A 215 2.59 -7.12 8.70
CA PHE A 215 3.06 -7.35 7.33
C PHE A 215 2.76 -8.77 6.83
N GLY A 216 2.53 -9.72 7.74
CA GLY A 216 2.71 -11.13 7.44
C GLY A 216 4.07 -11.45 6.80
N ASP A 217 4.43 -12.73 6.76
CA ASP A 217 5.66 -13.17 6.09
C ASP A 217 5.78 -12.69 4.63
N VAL A 218 4.68 -12.31 3.96
CA VAL A 218 4.70 -11.97 2.53
C VAL A 218 4.85 -10.48 2.26
N ALA A 219 4.18 -9.56 2.99
CA ALA A 219 4.43 -8.14 2.75
C ALA A 219 5.82 -7.76 3.25
N ASP A 220 6.26 -8.32 4.38
CA ASP A 220 7.64 -8.14 4.87
C ASP A 220 8.66 -8.64 3.88
N ARG A 221 8.49 -9.88 3.40
CA ARG A 221 9.43 -10.43 2.40
C ARG A 221 9.33 -9.70 1.07
N LEU A 222 8.17 -9.20 0.66
CA LEU A 222 8.08 -8.38 -0.54
C LEU A 222 8.74 -7.03 -0.31
N ALA A 223 8.44 -6.28 0.76
CA ALA A 223 9.14 -5.04 1.06
C ALA A 223 10.67 -5.23 1.19
N ALA A 224 11.11 -6.37 1.73
CA ALA A 224 12.53 -6.72 1.84
C ALA A 224 13.16 -7.27 0.55
N SER A 225 12.38 -7.84 -0.38
CA SER A 225 12.90 -8.45 -1.62
C SER A 225 12.59 -7.65 -2.87
N THR A 226 11.70 -6.66 -2.79
CA THR A 226 11.28 -5.80 -3.90
C THR A 226 11.95 -4.44 -3.71
N ALA A 227 12.43 -3.85 -4.80
CA ALA A 227 13.09 -2.55 -4.76
C ALA A 227 12.11 -1.36 -4.72
N GLY A 228 10.81 -1.60 -4.87
CA GLY A 228 9.76 -0.57 -4.95
C GLY A 228 8.82 -0.53 -3.72
N PRO A 229 8.02 0.53 -3.59
CA PRO A 229 7.02 0.66 -2.54
C PRO A 229 5.94 -0.42 -2.61
N VAL A 230 5.37 -0.76 -1.44
CA VAL A 230 4.31 -1.75 -1.32
C VAL A 230 3.10 -1.15 -0.62
N LEU A 231 1.95 -1.12 -1.28
CA LEU A 231 0.68 -0.70 -0.71
C LEU A 231 -0.10 -1.92 -0.20
N VAL A 232 -0.39 -1.94 1.09
CA VAL A 232 -1.16 -3.01 1.73
C VAL A 232 -2.61 -2.57 1.90
N VAL A 233 -3.51 -3.16 1.13
CA VAL A 233 -4.96 -2.95 1.22
C VAL A 233 -5.50 -3.73 2.42
N ARG A 234 -5.94 -2.99 3.42
CA ARG A 234 -6.48 -3.52 4.67
C ARG A 234 -7.85 -4.09 4.42
N LYS A 235 -8.22 -5.15 5.12
CA LYS A 235 -9.60 -5.62 5.08
C LYS A 235 -10.48 -4.63 5.82
N LEU A 236 -11.51 -4.08 5.17
CA LEU A 236 -12.58 -3.39 5.89
C LEU A 236 -13.11 -4.37 6.94
N ARG A 237 -13.03 -3.98 8.22
CA ARG A 237 -13.77 -4.71 9.27
C ARG A 237 -15.21 -4.64 8.84
N SER A 238 -15.77 -5.76 8.38
CA SER A 238 -17.21 -5.93 8.34
C SER A 238 -17.66 -5.59 9.74
N ALA A 239 -18.44 -4.52 9.91
CA ALA A 239 -19.08 -4.24 11.18
C ALA A 239 -19.71 -5.55 11.63
N ASP A 240 -19.16 -6.15 12.70
CA ASP A 240 -19.74 -7.34 13.29
C ASP A 240 -21.22 -6.99 13.54
N SER A 241 -22.10 -7.67 12.81
CA SER A 241 -23.54 -7.65 13.04
C SER A 241 -23.91 -8.79 13.95
#